data_AF-A0A8J2N5P1-F1
#
_entry.id   AF-A0A8J2N5P1-F1
#
_cell.length_a   1.000
_cell.length_b   1.000
_cell.length_c   1.000
_cell.angle_alpha   90.00
_cell.angle_beta   90.00
_cell.angle_gamma   90.00
#
_symmetry.space_group_name_H-M   'P 1'
#
loop_
_entity.id
_entity.type
_entity.pdbx_description
1 polymer ?
#
loop_
_entity_poly.entity_id
_entity_poly.type
_entity_poly.pdbx_seq_one_letter_code
_entity_poly.pdbx_strand_id
1 'polypeptide(L)'
;MAHQAHIIPWQTLVDNLKYKHCNPRNHGITNLYLRNTRPHQEKELQYFVGGFDRALSKYSAIERKKYDVLVVPPQLDDKVISEDAIKKMARTVLRYKGKLDTTHTSDSLGGVLSSFECTTRRFVSDTYPGDSEMCDCIHDACEQTKAMLLHGEMDSLLRLAAHPSVYFHKFWDENQYANAQGFGLSKLKDSAIQAYICLNVMFLKPELYNPVSRKAFIQEQAKANRTTFQPDLYDYRLTAAYQHMLLCCTGVSYGLGHYEAHTYPHREFFGIPRGMLHVESTNFPYKRQPRSHLGTIHISDLVDDQFKGIYMASKADVPIVLELIKTMGLPTELALHIMSMADYTPVGRMFVRDDPLHSANTDELKKYLCYCWKLLVRIDMLCKASGQWLDWEAEATDAICTLFEMNSPSRRKVQKVSHTGTEFSGRTQKVVFV
;
A
#
# COMPACT_ATOMS: atom_id res chain seq x y z
N MET A 1 12.06 15.24 3.43
CA MET A 1 13.20 14.28 3.39
C MET A 1 12.62 12.88 3.32
N ALA A 2 13.32 11.94 2.67
CA ALA A 2 12.90 10.54 2.68
C ALA A 2 12.79 10.01 4.12
N HIS A 3 11.77 9.19 4.38
CA HIS A 3 11.51 8.60 5.69
C HIS A 3 12.63 7.62 6.06
N GLN A 4 13.09 7.65 7.32
CA GLN A 4 14.25 6.86 7.79
C GLN A 4 15.55 7.06 6.99
N ALA A 5 15.78 8.24 6.40
CA ALA A 5 16.98 8.51 5.59
C ALA A 5 18.33 8.41 6.32
N HIS A 6 18.33 8.38 7.66
CA HIS A 6 19.54 8.19 8.47
C HIS A 6 19.92 6.71 8.65
N ILE A 7 19.04 5.76 8.29
CA ILE A 7 19.27 4.31 8.45
C ILE A 7 19.15 3.58 7.11
N ILE A 8 18.18 3.95 6.29
CA ILE A 8 17.96 3.32 4.98
C ILE A 8 18.77 4.10 3.92
N PRO A 9 19.65 3.43 3.15
CA PRO A 9 20.54 4.09 2.19
C PRO A 9 19.82 4.45 0.88
N TRP A 10 18.79 5.29 0.96
CA TRP A 10 17.94 5.61 -0.19
C TRP A 10 18.68 6.17 -1.39
N GLN A 11 19.73 6.98 -1.16
CA GLN A 11 20.52 7.55 -2.25
C GLN A 11 21.17 6.45 -3.11
N THR A 12 21.61 5.36 -2.49
CA THR A 12 22.18 4.20 -3.19
C THR A 12 21.18 3.60 -4.18
N LEU A 13 19.91 3.47 -3.80
CA LEU A 13 18.86 3.01 -4.73
C LEU A 13 18.59 4.04 -5.84
N VAL A 14 18.43 5.31 -5.47
CA VAL A 14 18.07 6.42 -6.38
C VAL A 14 19.14 6.65 -7.45
N ASP A 15 20.42 6.48 -7.12
CA ASP A 15 21.53 6.61 -8.06
C ASP A 15 21.57 5.48 -9.09
N ASN A 16 21.01 4.31 -8.73
CA ASN A 16 20.85 3.17 -9.63
C ASN A 16 19.67 3.30 -10.58
N LEU A 17 18.82 4.32 -10.40
CA LEU A 17 17.67 4.59 -11.25
C LEU A 17 17.95 5.72 -12.24
N LYS A 18 17.34 5.61 -13.42
CA LYS A 18 17.37 6.62 -14.48
C LYS A 18 15.97 6.83 -15.05
N TYR A 19 15.52 8.08 -15.03
CA TYR A 19 14.29 8.47 -15.70
C TYR A 19 14.46 8.33 -17.22
N LYS A 20 13.46 7.72 -17.86
CA LYS A 20 13.30 7.72 -19.31
C LYS A 20 11.84 7.95 -19.65
N HIS A 21 11.58 9.00 -20.40
CA HIS A 21 10.30 9.25 -21.01
C HIS A 21 10.17 8.42 -22.29
N CYS A 22 8.99 7.82 -22.50
CA CYS A 22 8.61 7.05 -23.67
C CYS A 22 9.72 6.13 -24.23
N ASN A 23 10.27 5.25 -23.38
CA ASN A 23 11.47 4.48 -23.74
C ASN A 23 11.18 3.49 -24.90
N PRO A 24 11.78 3.66 -26.10
CA PRO A 24 11.49 2.81 -27.25
C PRO A 24 11.82 1.34 -27.01
N ARG A 25 12.83 1.06 -26.16
CA ARG A 25 13.22 -0.32 -25.82
C ARG A 25 12.21 -1.04 -24.94
N ASN A 26 11.30 -0.30 -24.30
CA ASN A 26 10.30 -0.82 -23.39
C ASN A 26 8.90 -0.37 -23.86
N HIS A 27 8.63 -0.50 -25.16
CA HIS A 27 7.31 -0.26 -25.76
C HIS A 27 6.75 1.16 -25.49
N GLY A 28 7.62 2.17 -25.42
CA GLY A 28 7.18 3.55 -25.19
C GLY A 28 6.77 3.83 -23.74
N ILE A 29 7.10 2.96 -22.79
CA ILE A 29 6.79 3.19 -21.37
C ILE A 29 7.70 4.29 -20.79
N THR A 30 7.10 5.22 -20.07
CA THR A 30 7.77 6.19 -19.20
C THR A 30 7.99 5.58 -17.82
N ASN A 31 9.24 5.52 -17.34
CA ASN A 31 9.53 5.04 -15.98
C ASN A 31 10.90 5.48 -15.45
N LEU A 32 11.15 5.22 -14.17
CA LEU A 32 12.49 5.09 -13.59
C LEU A 32 12.99 3.66 -13.81
N TYR A 33 14.07 3.50 -14.58
CA TYR A 33 14.66 2.20 -14.89
C TYR A 33 15.97 1.98 -14.16
N LEU A 34 16.24 0.74 -13.73
CA LEU A 34 17.57 0.35 -13.28
C LEU A 34 18.60 0.55 -14.39
N ARG A 35 19.73 1.18 -14.07
CA ARG A 35 20.82 1.43 -15.02
C ARG A 35 21.48 0.10 -15.42
N ASN A 36 21.72 -0.18 -16.69
CA ASN A 36 22.28 -1.48 -17.11
C ASN A 36 23.82 -1.54 -17.16
N THR A 37 24.50 -0.43 -16.91
CA THR A 37 25.94 -0.28 -17.22
C THR A 37 26.77 0.24 -16.05
N ARG A 38 26.24 0.24 -14.83
CA ARG A 38 26.98 0.76 -13.66
C ARG A 38 27.79 -0.38 -13.02
N PRO A 39 29.12 -0.24 -12.89
CA PRO A 39 29.93 -1.19 -12.12
C PRO A 39 29.38 -1.31 -10.69
N HIS A 40 29.38 -2.52 -10.13
CA HIS A 40 28.95 -2.81 -8.75
C HIS A 40 27.48 -2.50 -8.41
N GLN A 41 26.62 -2.27 -9.40
CA GLN A 41 25.19 -2.02 -9.16
C GLN A 41 24.54 -3.09 -8.29
N GLU A 42 24.81 -4.38 -8.56
CA GLU A 42 24.29 -5.50 -7.78
C GLU A 42 24.63 -5.34 -6.29
N LYS A 43 25.90 -5.06 -5.97
CA LYS A 43 26.37 -4.82 -4.59
C LYS A 43 25.71 -3.59 -3.96
N GLU A 44 25.49 -2.53 -4.73
CA GLU A 44 24.80 -1.33 -4.27
C GLU A 44 23.31 -1.61 -3.97
N LEU A 45 22.62 -2.37 -4.82
CA LEU A 45 21.24 -2.79 -4.60
C LEU A 45 21.12 -3.75 -3.42
N GLN A 46 22.04 -4.71 -3.30
CA GLN A 46 22.12 -5.61 -2.15
C GLN A 46 22.38 -4.84 -0.85
N TYR A 47 23.26 -3.83 -0.90
CA TYR A 47 23.50 -2.94 0.24
C TYR A 47 22.23 -2.18 0.64
N PHE A 48 21.43 -1.73 -0.33
CA PHE A 48 20.14 -1.10 -0.05
C PHE A 48 19.16 -2.05 0.64
N VAL A 49 18.91 -3.23 0.07
CA VAL A 49 17.91 -4.16 0.63
C VAL A 49 18.33 -4.68 2.00
N GLY A 50 19.63 -4.96 2.22
CA GLY A 50 20.14 -5.31 3.54
C GLY A 50 20.06 -4.15 4.53
N GLY A 51 20.21 -2.90 4.07
CA GLY A 51 19.96 -1.71 4.90
C GLY A 51 18.49 -1.56 5.30
N PHE A 52 17.58 -1.87 4.37
CA PHE A 52 16.14 -1.88 4.61
C PHE A 52 15.74 -2.94 5.64
N ASP A 53 16.18 -4.19 5.47
CA ASP A 53 15.92 -5.29 6.42
C ASP A 53 16.46 -4.96 7.82
N ARG A 54 17.73 -4.53 7.93
CA ARG A 54 18.32 -4.13 9.22
C ARG A 54 17.52 -3.02 9.90
N ALA A 55 17.06 -2.02 9.13
CA ALA A 55 16.22 -0.97 9.68
C ALA A 55 14.91 -1.54 10.23
N LEU A 56 14.22 -2.38 9.44
CA LEU A 56 12.93 -2.93 9.82
C LEU A 56 13.04 -3.85 11.03
N SER A 57 14.01 -4.78 11.03
CA SER A 57 14.31 -5.67 12.15
C SER A 57 14.67 -4.91 13.43
N LYS A 58 15.41 -3.79 13.32
CA LYS A 58 15.70 -2.92 14.47
C LYS A 58 14.42 -2.27 15.01
N TYR A 59 13.58 -1.69 14.14
CA TYR A 59 12.36 -1.01 14.56
C TYR A 59 11.30 -1.96 15.11
N SER A 60 11.19 -3.18 14.58
CA SER A 60 10.30 -4.20 15.14
C SER A 60 10.78 -4.68 16.51
N ALA A 61 12.09 -4.85 16.71
CA ALA A 61 12.62 -5.16 18.03
C ALA A 61 12.36 -4.03 19.04
N ILE A 62 12.47 -2.76 18.62
CA ILE A 62 12.14 -1.60 19.47
C ILE A 62 10.64 -1.56 19.78
N GLU A 63 9.78 -1.74 18.78
CA GLU A 63 8.33 -1.70 18.95
C GLU A 63 7.83 -2.85 19.81
N ARG A 64 8.39 -4.06 19.65
CA ARG A 64 8.05 -5.25 20.43
C ARG A 64 8.28 -5.09 21.94
N LYS A 65 9.23 -4.24 22.35
CA LYS A 65 9.51 -3.93 23.77
C LYS A 65 8.38 -3.20 24.48
N LYS A 66 7.42 -2.63 23.75
CA LYS A 66 6.23 -1.96 24.33
C LYS A 66 5.17 -2.93 24.82
N TYR A 67 5.30 -4.22 24.47
CA TYR A 67 4.33 -5.26 24.77
C TYR A 67 4.96 -6.30 25.69
N ASP A 68 4.14 -7.03 26.43
CA ASP A 68 4.60 -8.01 27.41
C ASP A 68 5.50 -9.08 26.79
N VAL A 69 6.58 -9.42 27.51
CA VAL A 69 7.55 -10.43 27.06
C VAL A 69 6.95 -11.84 27.21
N LEU A 70 6.22 -12.08 28.29
CA LEU A 70 5.54 -13.33 28.58
C LEU A 70 4.10 -13.26 28.05
N VAL A 71 3.93 -13.60 26.78
CA VAL A 71 2.60 -13.66 26.16
C VAL A 71 1.95 -14.98 26.56
N VAL A 72 0.91 -14.92 27.41
CA VAL A 72 0.11 -16.09 27.78
C VAL A 72 -0.87 -16.40 26.65
N PRO A 73 -0.86 -17.63 26.09
CA PRO A 73 -1.84 -18.03 25.09
C PRO A 73 -3.27 -17.92 25.63
N PRO A 74 -4.19 -17.29 24.89
CA PRO A 74 -5.58 -17.15 25.34
C PRO A 74 -6.32 -18.50 25.27
N GLN A 75 -7.31 -18.72 26.14
CA GLN A 75 -8.21 -19.87 26.03
C GLN A 75 -9.17 -19.70 24.85
N LEU A 76 -9.83 -20.77 24.42
CA LEU A 76 -10.71 -20.77 23.25
C LEU A 76 -11.86 -19.74 23.38
N ASP A 77 -12.46 -19.63 24.56
CA ASP A 77 -13.58 -18.71 24.80
C ASP A 77 -13.15 -17.30 25.24
N ASP A 78 -11.84 -17.05 25.37
CA ASP A 78 -11.34 -15.73 25.73
C ASP A 78 -11.67 -14.73 24.64
N LYS A 79 -12.21 -13.57 25.03
CA LYS A 79 -12.35 -12.41 24.16
C LYS A 79 -10.98 -11.77 23.96
N VAL A 80 -10.42 -11.94 22.78
CA VAL A 80 -9.10 -11.41 22.40
C VAL A 80 -9.18 -10.00 21.82
N ILE A 81 -10.35 -9.57 21.33
CA ILE A 81 -10.59 -8.23 20.80
C ILE A 81 -11.45 -7.46 21.80
N SER A 82 -10.91 -6.36 22.32
CA SER A 82 -11.60 -5.50 23.28
C SER A 82 -12.65 -4.61 22.60
N GLU A 83 -13.62 -4.11 23.37
CA GLU A 83 -14.63 -3.17 22.86
C GLU A 83 -14.00 -1.90 22.28
N ASP A 84 -12.89 -1.42 22.86
CA ASP A 84 -12.17 -0.26 22.35
C ASP A 84 -11.49 -0.55 21.02
N ALA A 85 -10.95 -1.76 20.84
CA ALA A 85 -10.44 -2.21 19.54
C ALA A 85 -11.57 -2.26 18.49
N ILE A 86 -12.75 -2.79 18.87
CA ILE A 86 -13.93 -2.82 17.98
C ILE A 86 -14.29 -1.40 17.54
N LYS A 87 -14.39 -0.44 18.48
CA LYS A 87 -14.72 0.96 18.18
C LYS A 87 -13.72 1.59 17.22
N LYS A 88 -12.41 1.37 17.42
CA LYS A 88 -11.36 1.89 16.52
C LYS A 88 -11.48 1.30 15.12
N MET A 89 -11.74 0.00 15.01
CA MET A 89 -11.79 -0.73 13.74
C MET A 89 -13.15 -0.66 13.05
N ALA A 90 -14.20 -0.18 13.73
CA ALA A 90 -15.60 -0.30 13.31
C ALA A 90 -15.85 0.13 11.85
N ARG A 91 -15.27 1.25 11.41
CA ARG A 91 -15.39 1.71 10.02
C ARG A 91 -14.75 0.76 9.01
N THR A 92 -13.59 0.20 9.33
CA THR A 92 -12.92 -0.81 8.50
C THR A 92 -13.78 -2.07 8.43
N VAL A 93 -14.33 -2.51 9.57
CA VAL A 93 -15.18 -3.72 9.64
C VAL A 93 -16.49 -3.55 8.88
N LEU A 94 -17.19 -2.44 9.05
CA LEU A 94 -18.43 -2.16 8.31
C LEU A 94 -18.20 -2.15 6.80
N ARG A 95 -17.06 -1.62 6.34
CA ARG A 95 -16.71 -1.59 4.91
C ARG A 95 -16.47 -2.98 4.35
N TYR A 96 -15.64 -3.80 4.97
CA TYR A 96 -15.36 -5.13 4.40
C TYR A 96 -16.51 -6.11 4.56
N LYS A 97 -17.44 -5.86 5.50
CA LYS A 97 -18.70 -6.61 5.60
C LYS A 97 -19.79 -6.13 4.64
N GLY A 98 -19.52 -5.12 3.81
CA GLY A 98 -20.50 -4.55 2.87
C GLY A 98 -21.67 -3.80 3.51
N LYS A 99 -21.54 -3.40 4.79
CA LYS A 99 -22.62 -2.75 5.56
C LYS A 99 -22.57 -1.23 5.55
N LEU A 100 -21.54 -0.62 4.98
CA LEU A 100 -21.41 0.84 4.92
C LEU A 100 -22.21 1.47 3.76
N ASP A 101 -22.51 0.70 2.70
CA ASP A 101 -23.21 1.20 1.51
C ASP A 101 -24.74 1.23 1.67
N THR A 102 -25.29 0.71 2.78
CA THR A 102 -26.71 0.82 3.13
C THR A 102 -26.95 2.09 3.95
N THR A 103 -27.66 3.05 3.37
CA THR A 103 -27.83 4.46 3.78
C THR A 103 -28.48 4.75 5.15
N HIS A 104 -28.61 3.79 6.05
CA HIS A 104 -29.19 4.01 7.39
C HIS A 104 -28.55 3.13 8.46
N THR A 105 -27.43 3.54 9.06
CA THR A 105 -27.02 3.01 10.38
C THR A 105 -26.47 4.11 11.28
N SER A 106 -27.40 4.80 11.94
CA SER A 106 -27.14 5.66 13.09
C SER A 106 -26.85 4.86 14.38
N ASP A 107 -27.03 3.53 14.38
CA ASP A 107 -27.14 2.80 15.64
C ASP A 107 -26.00 1.80 15.87
N SER A 108 -25.21 2.11 16.90
CA SER A 108 -24.26 1.24 17.60
C SER A 108 -23.03 0.74 16.80
N LEU A 109 -21.96 1.54 16.82
CA LEU A 109 -20.59 1.07 16.53
C LEU A 109 -20.13 -0.09 17.43
N GLY A 110 -20.86 -0.41 18.51
CA GLY A 110 -20.55 -1.47 19.48
C GLY A 110 -20.95 -2.88 19.06
N GLY A 111 -21.60 -3.08 17.90
CA GLY A 111 -22.13 -4.38 17.46
C GLY A 111 -21.60 -4.87 16.10
N VAL A 112 -20.50 -4.29 15.60
CA VAL A 112 -20.01 -4.61 14.23
C VAL A 112 -19.41 -6.01 14.14
N LEU A 113 -18.83 -6.50 15.24
CA LEU A 113 -18.38 -7.87 15.41
C LEU A 113 -19.30 -8.57 16.43
N SER A 114 -19.71 -9.78 16.12
CA SER A 114 -20.41 -10.66 17.04
C SER A 114 -19.50 -11.12 18.18
N SER A 115 -20.09 -11.58 19.29
CA SER A 115 -19.29 -12.09 20.42
C SER A 115 -18.39 -13.26 20.02
N PHE A 116 -18.79 -14.08 19.04
CA PHE A 116 -17.98 -15.19 18.53
C PHE A 116 -16.78 -14.69 17.71
N GLU A 117 -16.96 -13.67 16.87
CA GLU A 117 -15.87 -13.08 16.07
C GLU A 117 -14.77 -12.44 16.93
N CYS A 118 -15.06 -12.15 18.20
CA CYS A 118 -14.08 -11.59 19.14
C CYS A 118 -13.30 -12.64 19.94
N THR A 119 -13.56 -13.95 19.77
CA THR A 119 -12.91 -15.00 20.57
C THR A 119 -11.73 -15.67 19.88
N THR A 120 -10.85 -16.29 20.68
CA THR A 120 -9.77 -17.16 20.17
C THR A 120 -10.30 -18.31 19.32
N ARG A 121 -11.45 -18.89 19.69
CA ARG A 121 -12.08 -20.01 18.98
C ARG A 121 -12.31 -19.69 17.50
N ARG A 122 -12.68 -18.46 17.16
CA ARG A 122 -12.81 -17.99 15.78
C ARG A 122 -11.52 -18.22 15.00
N PHE A 123 -10.42 -17.66 15.49
CA PHE A 123 -9.11 -17.74 14.84
C PHE A 123 -8.57 -19.17 14.78
N VAL A 124 -8.81 -19.99 15.81
CA VAL A 124 -8.43 -21.41 15.79
C VAL A 124 -9.18 -22.15 14.69
N SER A 125 -10.49 -21.94 14.56
CA SER A 125 -11.31 -22.57 13.53
C SER A 125 -10.89 -22.14 12.12
N ASP A 126 -10.67 -20.83 11.92
CA ASP A 126 -10.45 -20.27 10.58
C ASP A 126 -9.00 -20.35 10.10
N THR A 127 -8.07 -20.72 10.98
CA THR A 127 -6.68 -21.02 10.61
C THR A 127 -6.36 -22.51 10.64
N TYR A 128 -7.34 -23.36 11.02
CA TYR A 128 -7.14 -24.80 11.14
C TYR A 128 -6.77 -25.43 9.77
N PRO A 129 -5.82 -26.38 9.73
CA PRO A 129 -5.45 -27.07 8.50
C PRO A 129 -6.58 -28.02 8.03
N GLY A 130 -7.33 -27.58 7.03
CA GLY A 130 -8.24 -28.41 6.24
C GLY A 130 -8.09 -28.14 4.75
N ASP A 131 -8.21 -29.18 3.92
CA ASP A 131 -8.06 -29.12 2.45
C ASP A 131 -9.31 -28.57 1.73
N SER A 132 -10.07 -27.67 2.35
CA SER A 132 -11.33 -27.17 1.79
C SER A 132 -11.16 -25.88 1.00
N GLU A 133 -12.09 -25.64 0.08
CA GLU A 133 -12.31 -24.35 -0.57
C GLU A 133 -12.35 -23.22 0.47
N MET A 134 -11.90 -22.03 0.07
CA MET A 134 -11.90 -20.86 0.95
C MET A 134 -13.35 -20.48 1.29
N CYS A 135 -13.76 -20.72 2.54
CA CYS A 135 -15.07 -20.33 3.04
C CYS A 135 -15.06 -18.83 3.45
N ASP A 136 -16.21 -18.17 3.40
CA ASP A 136 -16.39 -16.77 3.83
C ASP A 136 -15.84 -16.50 5.25
N CYS A 137 -15.83 -17.51 6.12
CA CYS A 137 -15.25 -17.38 7.45
C CYS A 137 -13.75 -17.08 7.45
N ILE A 138 -12.99 -17.69 6.53
CA ILE A 138 -11.55 -17.48 6.38
C ILE A 138 -11.29 -16.07 5.82
N HIS A 139 -12.12 -15.61 4.89
CA HIS A 139 -12.09 -14.24 4.39
C HIS A 139 -12.25 -13.22 5.52
N ASP A 140 -13.31 -13.36 6.31
CA ASP A 140 -13.61 -12.44 7.42
C ASP A 140 -12.50 -12.42 8.46
N ALA A 141 -11.96 -13.58 8.85
CA ALA A 141 -10.86 -13.66 9.82
C ALA A 141 -9.57 -13.02 9.27
N CYS A 142 -9.28 -13.17 7.98
CA CYS A 142 -8.15 -12.49 7.33
C CYS A 142 -8.35 -10.97 7.29
N GLU A 143 -9.53 -10.48 6.88
CA GLU A 143 -9.82 -9.04 6.87
C GLU A 143 -9.84 -8.43 8.28
N GLN A 144 -10.31 -9.18 9.26
CA GLN A 144 -10.23 -8.81 10.67
C GLN A 144 -8.76 -8.72 11.14
N THR A 145 -7.92 -9.68 10.75
CA THR A 145 -6.46 -9.63 11.02
C THR A 145 -5.82 -8.42 10.36
N LYS A 146 -6.18 -8.10 9.11
CA LYS A 146 -5.76 -6.86 8.43
C LYS A 146 -6.21 -5.64 9.24
N ALA A 147 -7.48 -5.56 9.65
CA ALA A 147 -7.99 -4.45 10.45
C ALA A 147 -7.18 -4.26 11.76
N MET A 148 -6.88 -5.34 12.47
CA MET A 148 -6.06 -5.29 13.68
C MET A 148 -4.65 -4.74 13.40
N LEU A 149 -4.00 -5.18 12.32
CA LEU A 149 -2.69 -4.67 11.89
C LEU A 149 -2.72 -3.19 11.49
N LEU A 150 -3.76 -2.77 10.75
CA LEU A 150 -3.95 -1.39 10.30
C LEU A 150 -4.11 -0.44 11.52
N HIS A 151 -4.89 -0.86 12.51
CA HIS A 151 -5.20 -0.05 13.70
C HIS A 151 -4.21 -0.24 14.86
N GLY A 152 -3.30 -1.21 14.77
CA GLY A 152 -2.23 -1.41 15.73
C GLY A 152 -2.63 -2.17 16.99
N GLU A 153 -3.64 -3.04 16.88
CA GLU A 153 -4.11 -3.92 17.96
C GLU A 153 -3.15 -5.12 18.12
N MET A 154 -1.88 -4.82 18.37
CA MET A 154 -0.79 -5.81 18.40
C MET A 154 -0.83 -6.69 19.65
N ASP A 155 -1.34 -6.22 20.78
CA ASP A 155 -1.46 -7.05 21.99
C ASP A 155 -2.31 -8.31 21.72
N SER A 156 -3.50 -8.10 21.15
CA SER A 156 -4.40 -9.16 20.71
C SER A 156 -3.75 -10.10 19.68
N LEU A 157 -3.06 -9.55 18.68
CA LEU A 157 -2.37 -10.34 17.65
C LEU A 157 -1.22 -11.17 18.21
N LEU A 158 -0.42 -10.61 19.13
CA LEU A 158 0.67 -11.32 19.78
C LEU A 158 0.14 -12.45 20.65
N ARG A 159 -0.95 -12.22 21.40
CA ARG A 159 -1.64 -13.27 22.19
C ARG A 159 -2.17 -14.39 21.32
N LEU A 160 -2.81 -14.05 20.20
CA LEU A 160 -3.28 -15.03 19.22
C LEU A 160 -2.12 -15.83 18.61
N ALA A 161 -1.01 -15.16 18.26
CA ALA A 161 0.15 -15.82 17.67
C ALA A 161 0.84 -16.80 18.63
N ALA A 162 0.70 -16.60 19.95
CA ALA A 162 1.18 -17.53 20.96
C ALA A 162 0.30 -18.78 21.12
N HIS A 163 -0.91 -18.81 20.54
CA HIS A 163 -1.80 -19.97 20.62
C HIS A 163 -1.36 -21.07 19.65
N PRO A 164 -1.17 -22.33 20.11
CA PRO A 164 -0.57 -23.40 19.30
C PRO A 164 -1.41 -23.85 18.10
N SER A 165 -2.70 -23.52 18.11
CA SER A 165 -3.66 -23.85 17.04
C SER A 165 -4.07 -22.64 16.19
N VAL A 166 -3.34 -21.52 16.28
CA VAL A 166 -3.55 -20.35 15.40
C VAL A 166 -2.41 -20.26 14.40
N TYR A 167 -2.73 -20.27 13.11
CA TYR A 167 -1.75 -20.34 12.02
C TYR A 167 -1.85 -19.16 11.04
N PHE A 168 -1.37 -17.98 11.43
CA PHE A 168 -1.48 -16.76 10.60
C PHE A 168 -0.85 -16.86 9.21
N HIS A 169 0.15 -17.71 8.99
CA HIS A 169 0.74 -17.92 7.66
C HIS A 169 -0.27 -18.45 6.63
N LYS A 170 -1.36 -19.09 7.07
CA LYS A 170 -2.46 -19.52 6.19
C LYS A 170 -3.19 -18.34 5.57
N PHE A 171 -3.17 -17.18 6.22
CA PHE A 171 -3.69 -15.94 5.67
C PHE A 171 -2.70 -15.23 4.75
N TRP A 172 -1.51 -15.77 4.48
CA TRP A 172 -0.49 -15.01 3.75
C TRP A 172 -0.86 -14.76 2.29
N ASP A 173 -1.18 -15.80 1.52
CA ASP A 173 -1.30 -15.69 0.06
C ASP A 173 -2.54 -16.39 -0.53
N GLU A 174 -2.97 -15.87 -1.67
CA GLU A 174 -4.11 -16.34 -2.47
C GLU A 174 -3.83 -17.65 -3.20
N ASN A 175 -2.56 -17.99 -3.40
CA ASN A 175 -2.11 -19.11 -4.24
C ASN A 175 -2.57 -20.50 -3.77
N GLN A 176 -3.09 -20.62 -2.54
CA GLN A 176 -3.66 -21.88 -2.04
C GLN A 176 -5.15 -22.06 -2.42
N TYR A 177 -5.79 -21.05 -3.02
CA TYR A 177 -7.23 -21.02 -3.23
C TYR A 177 -7.60 -20.51 -4.63
N ALA A 178 -8.42 -21.27 -5.36
CA ALA A 178 -8.79 -20.98 -6.75
C ALA A 178 -9.51 -19.63 -6.96
N ASN A 179 -10.08 -19.03 -5.91
CA ASN A 179 -10.90 -17.81 -5.94
C ASN A 179 -10.38 -16.65 -5.07
N ALA A 180 -9.11 -16.65 -4.67
CA ALA A 180 -8.60 -15.72 -3.65
C ALA A 180 -8.03 -14.39 -4.16
N GLN A 181 -8.47 -13.86 -5.32
CA GLN A 181 -7.86 -12.63 -5.86
C GLN A 181 -7.94 -11.44 -4.86
N GLY A 182 -6.83 -10.79 -4.55
CA GLY A 182 -6.87 -9.65 -3.60
C GLY A 182 -7.06 -10.04 -2.12
N PHE A 183 -7.13 -11.33 -1.81
CA PHE A 183 -7.07 -11.87 -0.46
C PHE A 183 -5.62 -11.94 0.05
N GLY A 184 -5.48 -12.01 1.37
CA GLY A 184 -4.21 -12.34 2.02
C GLY A 184 -3.45 -11.17 2.62
N LEU A 185 -2.65 -11.46 3.64
CA LEU A 185 -1.75 -10.54 4.32
C LEU A 185 -0.61 -10.05 3.39
N SER A 186 -0.28 -10.83 2.35
CA SER A 186 0.68 -10.42 1.32
C SER A 186 0.26 -9.12 0.64
N LYS A 187 -1.04 -8.90 0.37
CA LYS A 187 -1.56 -7.66 -0.23
C LYS A 187 -1.38 -6.46 0.68
N LEU A 188 -1.54 -6.65 1.99
CA LEU A 188 -1.29 -5.61 3.00
C LEU A 188 0.19 -5.20 3.01
N LYS A 189 1.09 -6.18 2.94
CA LYS A 189 2.53 -5.93 2.81
C LYS A 189 2.87 -5.27 1.48
N ASP A 190 2.35 -5.78 0.36
CA ASP A 190 2.66 -5.31 -1.00
C ASP A 190 2.24 -3.86 -1.22
N SER A 191 1.02 -3.51 -0.83
CA SER A 191 0.53 -2.13 -0.90
C SER A 191 1.38 -1.19 -0.04
N ALA A 192 1.69 -1.57 1.20
CA ALA A 192 2.52 -0.78 2.09
C ALA A 192 3.96 -0.59 1.58
N ILE A 193 4.65 -1.67 1.18
CA ILE A 193 6.05 -1.62 0.76
C ILE A 193 6.21 -0.92 -0.58
N GLN A 194 5.31 -1.15 -1.54
CA GLN A 194 5.36 -0.49 -2.85
C GLN A 194 5.10 1.01 -2.72
N ALA A 195 4.08 1.43 -1.97
CA ALA A 195 3.83 2.84 -1.70
C ALA A 195 5.02 3.50 -0.99
N TYR A 196 5.57 2.82 0.03
CA TYR A 196 6.69 3.32 0.80
C TYR A 196 7.95 3.51 -0.05
N ILE A 197 8.36 2.51 -0.82
CA ILE A 197 9.56 2.60 -1.68
C ILE A 197 9.33 3.60 -2.80
N CYS A 198 8.21 3.51 -3.52
CA CYS A 198 7.92 4.38 -4.66
C CYS A 198 7.96 5.85 -4.28
N LEU A 199 7.21 6.27 -3.25
CA LEU A 199 7.13 7.67 -2.86
C LEU A 199 8.45 8.21 -2.28
N ASN A 200 9.21 7.40 -1.53
CA ASN A 200 10.52 7.82 -1.05
C ASN A 200 11.53 8.01 -2.19
N VAL A 201 11.52 7.11 -3.18
CA VAL A 201 12.39 7.22 -4.37
C VAL A 201 12.01 8.45 -5.20
N MET A 202 10.71 8.68 -5.46
CA MET A 202 10.26 9.83 -6.23
C MET A 202 10.54 11.16 -5.49
N PHE A 203 10.40 11.18 -4.17
CA PHE A 203 10.75 12.35 -3.34
C PHE A 203 12.23 12.76 -3.49
N LEU A 204 13.12 11.80 -3.73
CA LEU A 204 14.55 12.04 -3.94
C LEU A 204 14.92 12.37 -5.40
N LYS A 205 13.94 12.53 -6.27
CA LYS A 205 14.08 13.01 -7.65
C LYS A 205 13.33 14.34 -7.82
N PRO A 206 13.79 15.44 -7.20
CA PRO A 206 13.10 16.73 -7.20
C PRO A 206 12.85 17.26 -8.61
N GLU A 207 13.66 16.88 -9.60
CA GLU A 207 13.43 17.19 -11.01
C GLU A 207 12.11 16.65 -11.58
N LEU A 208 11.47 15.68 -10.91
CA LEU A 208 10.21 15.07 -11.35
C LEU A 208 8.95 15.67 -10.71
N TYR A 209 9.05 16.39 -9.60
CA TYR A 209 7.87 16.96 -8.92
C TYR A 209 8.01 18.46 -8.60
N ASN A 210 9.23 18.97 -8.41
CA ASN A 210 9.47 20.36 -8.10
C ASN A 210 9.73 21.18 -9.39
N PRO A 211 8.90 22.20 -9.71
CA PRO A 211 9.07 22.98 -10.94
C PRO A 211 10.43 23.69 -11.05
N VAL A 212 10.99 24.18 -9.95
CA VAL A 212 12.28 24.89 -9.92
C VAL A 212 13.42 23.91 -10.22
N SER A 213 13.46 22.79 -9.51
CA SER A 213 14.47 21.74 -9.73
C SER A 213 14.37 21.14 -11.14
N ARG A 214 13.15 20.93 -11.63
CA ARG A 214 12.89 20.46 -13.00
C ARG A 214 13.49 21.39 -14.06
N LYS A 215 13.23 22.70 -13.94
CA LYS A 215 13.77 23.70 -14.87
C LYS A 215 15.31 23.69 -14.87
N ALA A 216 15.93 23.67 -13.69
CA ALA A 216 17.39 23.61 -13.56
C ALA A 216 17.97 22.32 -14.19
N PHE A 217 17.35 21.18 -13.91
CA PHE A 217 17.78 19.89 -14.46
C PHE A 217 17.68 19.85 -15.99
N ILE A 218 16.56 20.31 -16.57
CA ILE A 218 16.38 20.35 -18.03
C ILE A 218 17.42 21.26 -18.68
N GLN A 219 17.69 22.43 -18.10
CA GLN A 219 18.73 23.34 -18.59
C GLN A 219 20.12 22.68 -18.58
N GLU A 220 20.46 21.95 -17.53
CA GLU A 220 21.73 21.22 -17.44
C GLU A 220 21.82 20.10 -18.48
N GLN A 221 20.77 19.29 -18.63
CA GLN A 221 20.73 18.20 -19.60
C GLN A 221 20.74 18.72 -21.06
N ALA A 222 20.08 19.85 -21.33
CA ALA A 222 20.11 20.52 -22.63
C ALA A 222 21.53 21.02 -22.97
N LYS A 223 22.23 21.65 -22.02
CA LYS A 223 23.65 22.04 -22.20
C LYS A 223 24.55 20.84 -22.51
N ALA A 224 24.23 19.68 -21.94
CA ALA A 224 24.96 18.44 -22.19
C ALA A 224 24.52 17.68 -23.46
N ASN A 225 23.58 18.23 -24.26
CA ASN A 225 22.96 17.57 -25.40
C ASN A 225 22.35 16.19 -25.07
N ARG A 226 21.81 16.03 -23.85
CA ARG A 226 21.27 14.76 -23.34
C ARG A 226 19.74 14.67 -23.39
N THR A 227 19.03 15.80 -23.47
CA THR A 227 17.56 15.83 -23.57
C THR A 227 17.05 17.09 -24.27
N THR A 228 15.88 16.97 -24.88
CA THR A 228 15.09 18.05 -25.48
C THR A 228 13.62 18.00 -25.06
N PHE A 229 13.29 17.18 -24.04
CA PHE A 229 11.91 17.00 -23.62
C PHE A 229 11.33 18.26 -22.98
N GLN A 230 10.03 18.46 -23.20
CA GLN A 230 9.27 19.53 -22.57
C GLN A 230 9.17 19.32 -21.04
N PRO A 231 9.07 20.38 -20.23
CA PRO A 231 9.04 20.26 -18.77
C PRO A 231 7.90 19.40 -18.22
N ASP A 232 6.70 19.49 -18.79
CA ASP A 232 5.53 18.68 -18.44
C ASP A 232 5.77 17.18 -18.59
N LEU A 233 6.71 16.77 -19.44
CA LEU A 233 7.13 15.38 -19.60
C LEU A 233 8.08 14.89 -18.50
N TYR A 234 8.51 15.75 -17.58
CA TYR A 234 9.27 15.40 -16.37
C TYR A 234 8.35 15.38 -15.15
N ASP A 235 7.42 14.43 -15.16
CA ASP A 235 6.45 14.23 -14.10
C ASP A 235 6.49 12.79 -13.61
N TYR A 236 6.70 12.59 -12.31
CA TYR A 236 6.74 11.26 -11.71
C TYR A 236 5.39 10.52 -11.86
N ARG A 237 4.27 11.25 -11.99
CA ARG A 237 2.92 10.70 -12.16
C ARG A 237 2.73 10.02 -13.52
N LEU A 238 3.57 10.34 -14.49
CA LEU A 238 3.66 9.67 -15.78
C LEU A 238 4.47 8.36 -15.71
N THR A 239 5.11 8.05 -14.59
CA THR A 239 5.91 6.83 -14.49
C THR A 239 5.02 5.61 -14.28
N ALA A 240 5.34 4.51 -14.96
CA ALA A 240 4.68 3.22 -14.74
C ALA A 240 4.80 2.77 -13.28
N ALA A 241 5.93 3.05 -12.61
CA ALA A 241 6.11 2.74 -11.19
C ALA A 241 5.05 3.41 -10.30
N TYR A 242 4.79 4.71 -10.50
CA TYR A 242 3.79 5.44 -9.71
C TYR A 242 2.37 4.95 -10.02
N GLN A 243 2.03 4.80 -11.30
CA GLN A 243 0.71 4.34 -11.71
C GLN A 243 0.42 2.91 -11.23
N HIS A 244 1.40 2.01 -11.32
CA HIS A 244 1.31 0.66 -10.79
C HIS A 244 1.09 0.66 -9.27
N MET A 245 1.92 1.41 -8.53
CA MET A 245 1.78 1.54 -7.08
C MET A 245 0.38 2.06 -6.71
N LEU A 246 -0.10 3.10 -7.39
CA LEU A 246 -1.41 3.68 -7.14
C LEU A 246 -2.53 2.66 -7.37
N LEU A 247 -2.49 1.94 -8.50
CA LEU A 247 -3.45 0.87 -8.81
C LEU A 247 -3.41 -0.27 -7.79
N CYS A 248 -2.23 -0.75 -7.42
CA CYS A 248 -2.11 -1.85 -6.45
C CYS A 248 -2.57 -1.46 -5.05
N CYS A 249 -2.41 -0.20 -4.66
CA CYS A 249 -2.76 0.24 -3.30
C CYS A 249 -4.21 0.73 -3.19
N THR A 250 -4.83 1.18 -4.28
CA THR A 250 -6.14 1.84 -4.25
C THR A 250 -7.18 1.21 -5.16
N GLY A 251 -6.77 0.41 -6.15
CA GLY A 251 -7.70 -0.16 -7.11
C GLY A 251 -8.59 -1.23 -6.52
N VAL A 252 -9.64 -1.59 -7.27
CA VAL A 252 -10.53 -2.73 -6.96
C VAL A 252 -10.19 -3.87 -7.91
N SER A 253 -10.06 -5.09 -7.38
CA SER A 253 -9.92 -6.30 -8.19
C SER A 253 -11.28 -6.76 -8.72
N TYR A 254 -11.33 -7.15 -9.99
CA TYR A 254 -12.56 -7.67 -10.62
C TYR A 254 -13.06 -8.95 -9.94
N GLY A 255 -14.37 -9.02 -9.68
CA GLY A 255 -15.06 -10.27 -9.32
C GLY A 255 -15.11 -10.64 -7.83
N LEU A 256 -14.60 -9.81 -6.92
CA LEU A 256 -14.63 -10.12 -5.47
C LEU A 256 -15.30 -9.04 -4.62
N GLY A 257 -15.92 -9.51 -3.54
CA GLY A 257 -16.58 -8.71 -2.51
C GLY A 257 -15.62 -7.80 -1.75
N HIS A 258 -16.10 -7.16 -0.68
CA HIS A 258 -15.43 -6.06 0.03
C HIS A 258 -14.14 -6.42 0.80
N TYR A 259 -13.42 -7.50 0.45
CA TYR A 259 -12.22 -8.03 1.12
C TYR A 259 -10.91 -7.30 0.75
N GLU A 260 -10.91 -5.99 0.96
CA GLU A 260 -9.88 -5.09 0.48
C GLU A 260 -9.48 -4.07 1.56
N ALA A 261 -9.56 -4.45 2.85
CA ALA A 261 -9.26 -3.54 3.96
C ALA A 261 -7.86 -2.92 3.86
N HIS A 262 -6.91 -3.64 3.26
CA HIS A 262 -5.57 -3.15 2.97
C HIS A 262 -5.56 -1.86 2.14
N THR A 263 -6.52 -1.65 1.25
CA THR A 263 -6.60 -0.47 0.36
C THR A 263 -7.14 0.78 1.06
N TYR A 264 -7.89 0.65 2.16
CA TYR A 264 -8.65 1.76 2.73
C TYR A 264 -7.79 2.95 3.18
N PRO A 265 -6.67 2.77 3.90
CA PRO A 265 -5.82 3.89 4.28
C PRO A 265 -5.14 4.54 3.06
N HIS A 266 -4.85 3.77 2.02
CA HIS A 266 -4.26 4.27 0.79
C HIS A 266 -5.28 5.12 0.03
N ARG A 267 -6.50 4.62 -0.16
CA ARG A 267 -7.63 5.37 -0.74
C ARG A 267 -7.91 6.66 0.02
N GLU A 268 -7.91 6.60 1.35
CA GLU A 268 -8.09 7.78 2.20
C GLU A 268 -6.93 8.76 2.06
N PHE A 269 -5.68 8.29 1.93
CA PHE A 269 -4.57 9.18 1.69
C PHE A 269 -4.68 9.87 0.32
N PHE A 270 -4.82 9.09 -0.75
CA PHE A 270 -4.82 9.57 -2.13
C PHE A 270 -6.11 10.29 -2.55
N GLY A 271 -7.21 10.13 -1.79
CA GLY A 271 -8.52 10.67 -2.18
C GLY A 271 -9.14 9.91 -3.34
N ILE A 272 -8.90 8.60 -3.42
CA ILE A 272 -9.38 7.73 -4.49
C ILE A 272 -10.52 6.87 -3.93
N PRO A 273 -11.79 7.13 -4.31
CA PRO A 273 -12.90 6.31 -3.86
C PRO A 273 -12.83 4.90 -4.45
N ARG A 274 -13.52 3.97 -3.79
CA ARG A 274 -13.64 2.59 -4.26
C ARG A 274 -14.24 2.58 -5.67
N GLY A 275 -13.62 1.85 -6.59
CA GLY A 275 -14.08 1.72 -7.98
C GLY A 275 -13.58 2.82 -8.92
N MET A 276 -12.95 3.89 -8.42
CA MET A 276 -12.39 4.92 -9.32
C MET A 276 -11.28 4.37 -10.21
N LEU A 277 -10.47 3.46 -9.67
CA LEU A 277 -9.43 2.77 -10.39
C LEU A 277 -9.66 1.26 -10.31
N HIS A 278 -9.56 0.58 -11.44
CA HIS A 278 -9.70 -0.87 -11.52
C HIS A 278 -8.36 -1.54 -11.83
N VAL A 279 -8.10 -2.63 -11.11
CA VAL A 279 -7.05 -3.57 -11.51
C VAL A 279 -7.75 -4.60 -12.39
N GLU A 280 -7.65 -4.46 -13.71
CA GLU A 280 -8.05 -5.53 -14.64
C GLU A 280 -7.28 -6.82 -14.30
N SER A 281 -7.93 -7.72 -13.57
CA SER A 281 -7.47 -9.08 -13.44
C SER A 281 -7.87 -9.76 -14.75
N THR A 282 -6.95 -9.89 -15.72
CA THR A 282 -7.27 -10.82 -16.80
C THR A 282 -7.39 -12.19 -16.12
N ASN A 283 -8.48 -12.92 -16.39
CA ASN A 283 -8.95 -14.13 -15.68
C ASN A 283 -8.00 -15.34 -15.71
N PHE A 284 -6.69 -15.13 -15.86
CA PHE A 284 -5.68 -16.17 -15.90
C PHE A 284 -4.56 -15.85 -14.88
N PRO A 285 -4.27 -16.76 -13.93
CA PRO A 285 -3.17 -16.59 -12.96
C PRO A 285 -1.78 -16.44 -13.61
N TYR A 286 -1.67 -16.64 -14.93
CA TYR A 286 -0.43 -16.53 -15.69
C TYR A 286 -0.36 -15.34 -16.66
N LYS A 287 -1.43 -14.55 -16.80
CA LYS A 287 -1.40 -13.29 -17.54
C LYS A 287 -1.66 -12.16 -16.55
N ARG A 288 -0.58 -11.67 -15.93
CA ARG A 288 -0.54 -10.31 -15.38
C ARG A 288 -1.10 -9.38 -16.47
N GLN A 289 -1.86 -8.34 -16.10
CA GLN A 289 -2.31 -7.30 -17.03
C GLN A 289 -1.27 -7.10 -18.14
N PRO A 290 -1.67 -6.90 -19.40
CA PRO A 290 -0.76 -6.21 -20.28
C PRO A 290 -0.49 -4.85 -19.61
N ARG A 291 0.65 -4.77 -18.92
CA ARG A 291 1.26 -3.55 -18.36
C ARG A 291 1.58 -2.54 -19.49
N SER A 292 0.96 -2.69 -20.65
CA SER A 292 1.12 -1.93 -21.88
C SER A 292 0.64 -0.50 -21.76
N HIS A 293 -0.27 -0.23 -20.82
CA HIS A 293 -0.84 1.11 -20.62
C HIS A 293 -0.11 1.90 -19.52
N LEU A 294 0.51 1.23 -18.55
CA LEU A 294 1.16 1.93 -17.45
C LEU A 294 2.41 2.66 -17.92
N GLY A 295 2.48 3.95 -17.61
CA GLY A 295 3.51 4.87 -18.08
C GLY A 295 3.41 5.25 -19.55
N THR A 296 2.33 4.88 -20.24
CA THR A 296 2.04 5.34 -21.63
C THR A 296 0.81 6.24 -21.70
N ILE A 297 0.00 6.33 -20.64
CA ILE A 297 -1.19 7.18 -20.54
C ILE A 297 -1.18 8.03 -19.27
N HIS A 298 -2.08 9.01 -19.16
CA HIS A 298 -2.27 9.79 -17.94
C HIS A 298 -3.14 9.04 -16.93
N ILE A 299 -3.02 9.41 -15.65
CA ILE A 299 -3.84 8.83 -14.58
C ILE A 299 -5.33 9.10 -14.82
N SER A 300 -5.69 10.25 -15.40
CA SER A 300 -7.06 10.56 -15.80
C SER A 300 -7.66 9.53 -16.75
N ASP A 301 -6.82 8.89 -17.57
CA ASP A 301 -7.25 7.89 -18.54
C ASP A 301 -7.39 6.49 -17.91
N LEU A 302 -6.84 6.29 -16.71
CA LEU A 302 -7.01 5.09 -15.89
C LEU A 302 -8.31 5.13 -15.06
N VAL A 303 -8.95 6.29 -14.96
CA VAL A 303 -10.18 6.46 -14.19
C VAL A 303 -11.34 5.76 -14.89
N ASP A 304 -12.12 5.02 -14.13
CA ASP A 304 -13.32 4.36 -14.62
C ASP A 304 -14.33 5.37 -15.18
N ASP A 305 -15.04 4.98 -16.24
CA ASP A 305 -15.96 5.87 -16.96
C ASP A 305 -17.04 6.47 -16.05
N GLN A 306 -17.49 5.75 -15.02
CA GLN A 306 -18.49 6.27 -14.08
C GLN A 306 -17.98 7.44 -13.24
N PHE A 307 -16.66 7.60 -13.09
CA PHE A 307 -16.04 8.70 -12.33
C PHE A 307 -15.52 9.81 -13.25
N LYS A 308 -15.55 9.64 -14.58
CA LYS A 308 -15.10 10.68 -15.52
C LYS A 308 -16.03 11.89 -15.47
N GLY A 309 -15.45 13.07 -15.27
CA GLY A 309 -16.21 14.32 -15.14
C GLY A 309 -16.87 14.52 -13.76
N ILE A 310 -16.80 13.55 -12.86
CA ILE A 310 -17.26 13.73 -11.48
C ILE A 310 -16.19 14.47 -10.70
N TYR A 311 -16.52 15.69 -10.29
CA TYR A 311 -15.68 16.46 -9.39
C TYR A 311 -15.75 15.84 -7.98
N MET A 312 -14.59 15.66 -7.34
CA MET A 312 -14.55 15.28 -5.92
C MET A 312 -13.79 16.34 -5.14
N ALA A 313 -14.43 16.83 -4.09
CA ALA A 313 -13.91 17.87 -3.24
C ALA A 313 -12.61 17.43 -2.57
N SER A 314 -11.62 18.31 -2.54
CA SER A 314 -10.44 18.22 -1.68
C SER A 314 -10.64 19.05 -0.43
N LYS A 315 -9.74 18.90 0.54
CA LYS A 315 -9.74 19.77 1.74
C LYS A 315 -9.47 21.22 1.42
N ALA A 316 -8.73 21.50 0.34
CA ALA A 316 -8.45 22.87 -0.10
C ALA A 316 -9.70 23.57 -0.63
N ASP A 317 -10.66 22.80 -1.16
CA ASP A 317 -11.84 23.37 -1.80
C ASP A 317 -12.92 23.77 -0.79
N VAL A 318 -12.97 23.11 0.38
CA VAL A 318 -13.94 23.42 1.46
C VAL A 318 -13.96 24.91 1.84
N PRO A 319 -12.83 25.54 2.22
CA PRO A 319 -12.84 26.97 2.55
C PRO A 319 -13.19 27.85 1.34
N ILE A 320 -12.81 27.46 0.12
CA ILE A 320 -13.09 28.21 -1.11
C ILE A 320 -14.59 28.21 -1.40
N VAL A 321 -15.22 27.03 -1.38
CA VAL A 321 -16.66 26.88 -1.62
C VAL A 321 -17.47 27.54 -0.51
N LEU A 322 -17.03 27.41 0.75
CA LEU A 322 -17.67 28.09 1.87
C LEU A 322 -17.66 29.61 1.68
N GLU A 323 -16.53 30.18 1.26
CA GLU A 323 -16.40 31.61 1.01
C GLU A 323 -17.26 32.05 -0.19
N LEU A 324 -17.25 31.29 -1.29
CA LEU A 324 -18.10 31.55 -2.45
C LEU A 324 -19.59 31.62 -2.05
N ILE A 325 -20.08 30.65 -1.27
CA ILE A 325 -21.47 30.66 -0.82
C ILE A 325 -21.76 31.85 0.11
N LYS A 326 -20.81 32.23 0.97
CA LYS A 326 -20.93 33.43 1.82
C LYS A 326 -21.02 34.72 1.00
N THR A 327 -20.23 34.83 -0.09
CA THR A 327 -20.33 35.99 -0.99
C THR A 327 -21.68 36.09 -1.70
N MET A 328 -22.46 35.02 -1.74
CA MET A 328 -23.85 35.03 -2.23
C MET A 328 -24.85 35.53 -1.16
N GLY A 329 -24.37 35.98 0.01
CA GLY A 329 -25.18 36.58 1.07
C GLY A 329 -25.72 35.58 2.10
N LEU A 330 -25.26 34.32 2.08
CA LEU A 330 -25.71 33.29 3.00
C LEU A 330 -24.85 33.24 4.28
N PRO A 331 -25.46 33.10 5.47
CA PRO A 331 -24.73 32.89 6.72
C PRO A 331 -24.01 31.52 6.71
N THR A 332 -22.98 31.41 7.55
CA THR A 332 -22.09 30.23 7.60
C THR A 332 -22.86 28.93 7.81
N GLU A 333 -23.89 28.95 8.65
CA GLU A 333 -24.71 27.79 9.00
C GLU A 333 -25.46 27.25 7.79
N LEU A 334 -26.06 28.14 6.97
CA LEU A 334 -26.75 27.76 5.74
C LEU A 334 -25.76 27.29 4.67
N ALA A 335 -24.57 27.91 4.59
CA ALA A 335 -23.53 27.47 3.68
C ALA A 335 -23.03 26.05 4.00
N LEU A 336 -22.79 25.76 5.29
CA LEU A 336 -22.44 24.41 5.74
C LEU A 336 -23.58 23.41 5.49
N HIS A 337 -24.84 23.82 5.67
CA HIS A 337 -25.99 22.98 5.36
C HIS A 337 -26.07 22.67 3.86
N ILE A 338 -25.89 23.66 2.99
CA ILE A 338 -25.85 23.46 1.53
C ILE A 338 -24.72 22.53 1.13
N MET A 339 -23.52 22.75 1.66
CA MET A 339 -22.37 21.87 1.41
C MET A 339 -22.65 20.44 1.88
N SER A 340 -23.32 20.27 3.02
CA SER A 340 -23.76 18.95 3.50
C SER A 340 -24.82 18.32 2.60
N MET A 341 -25.79 19.09 2.11
CA MET A 341 -26.83 18.60 1.18
C MET A 341 -26.27 18.22 -0.18
N ALA A 342 -25.18 18.86 -0.60
CA ALA A 342 -24.46 18.56 -1.84
C ALA A 342 -23.43 17.43 -1.68
N ASP A 343 -23.40 16.76 -0.52
CA ASP A 343 -22.38 15.76 -0.16
C ASP A 343 -20.94 16.24 -0.40
N TYR A 344 -20.70 17.54 -0.19
CA TYR A 344 -19.41 18.20 -0.39
C TYR A 344 -18.43 17.86 0.74
N THR A 345 -18.10 16.59 0.83
CA THR A 345 -17.17 16.04 1.81
C THR A 345 -15.82 15.79 1.12
N PRO A 346 -14.71 16.30 1.69
CA PRO A 346 -13.39 16.05 1.13
C PRO A 346 -13.11 14.56 0.98
N VAL A 347 -12.81 14.14 -0.25
CA VAL A 347 -12.37 12.78 -0.52
C VAL A 347 -10.87 12.74 -0.28
N GLY A 348 -10.51 12.19 0.87
CA GLY A 348 -9.13 11.90 1.26
C GLY A 348 -8.43 12.96 2.12
N ARG A 349 -7.13 12.77 2.33
CA ARG A 349 -6.35 13.54 3.31
C ARG A 349 -5.50 14.65 2.72
N MET A 350 -5.07 14.51 1.46
CA MET A 350 -4.22 15.50 0.79
C MET A 350 -4.92 16.85 0.61
N PHE A 351 -4.14 17.92 0.69
CA PHE A 351 -4.59 19.28 0.43
C PHE A 351 -4.64 19.56 -1.08
N VAL A 352 -3.52 19.31 -1.79
CA VAL A 352 -3.50 19.32 -3.26
C VAL A 352 -3.80 17.93 -3.77
N ARG A 353 -4.87 17.80 -4.55
CA ARG A 353 -5.30 16.51 -5.09
C ARG A 353 -4.30 15.97 -6.12
N ASP A 354 -4.20 14.63 -6.22
CA ASP A 354 -3.44 13.89 -7.24
C ASP A 354 -1.93 14.21 -7.32
N ASP A 355 -1.38 14.94 -6.34
CA ASP A 355 0.04 15.29 -6.24
C ASP A 355 0.56 15.10 -4.80
N PRO A 356 0.81 13.84 -4.36
CA PRO A 356 1.35 13.57 -3.03
C PRO A 356 2.70 14.24 -2.74
N LEU A 357 3.47 14.62 -3.75
CA LEU A 357 4.79 15.26 -3.58
C LEU A 357 4.73 16.79 -3.61
N HIS A 358 3.54 17.38 -3.77
CA HIS A 358 3.33 18.81 -3.66
C HIS A 358 3.76 19.31 -2.27
N SER A 359 4.36 20.51 -2.21
CA SER A 359 4.87 21.10 -0.96
C SER A 359 3.80 21.23 0.12
N ALA A 360 2.57 21.62 -0.28
CA ALA A 360 1.41 21.70 0.63
C ALA A 360 0.95 20.35 1.22
N ASN A 361 1.37 19.22 0.63
CA ASN A 361 1.02 17.87 1.12
C ASN A 361 2.11 17.26 2.00
N THR A 362 3.21 17.97 2.27
CA THR A 362 4.39 17.43 2.96
C THR A 362 4.07 16.75 4.30
N ASP A 363 3.21 17.37 5.12
CA ASP A 363 2.87 16.83 6.43
C ASP A 363 2.02 15.56 6.34
N GLU A 364 1.04 15.53 5.44
CA GLU A 364 0.21 14.34 5.21
C GLU A 364 1.03 13.22 4.57
N LEU A 365 1.92 13.52 3.62
CA LEU A 365 2.85 12.55 3.06
C LEU A 365 3.75 11.95 4.15
N LYS A 366 4.27 12.77 5.07
CA LYS A 366 5.10 12.29 6.19
C LYS A 366 4.31 11.35 7.11
N LYS A 367 3.06 11.71 7.45
CA LYS A 367 2.17 10.85 8.24
C LYS A 367 1.91 9.52 7.54
N TYR A 368 1.64 9.56 6.23
CA TYR A 368 1.38 8.39 5.42
C TYR A 368 2.60 7.46 5.27
N LEU A 369 3.79 8.00 5.01
CA LEU A 369 5.03 7.20 4.97
C LEU A 369 5.35 6.57 6.33
N CYS A 370 5.12 7.32 7.43
CA CYS A 370 5.24 6.77 8.78
C CYS A 370 4.25 5.64 9.03
N TYR A 371 3.01 5.79 8.52
CA TYR A 371 1.99 4.77 8.60
C TYR A 371 2.39 3.50 7.84
N CYS A 372 2.79 3.60 6.56
CA CYS A 372 3.27 2.44 5.79
C CYS A 372 4.44 1.74 6.49
N TRP A 373 5.40 2.50 7.02
CA TRP A 373 6.52 1.93 7.78
C TRP A 373 6.07 1.18 9.04
N LYS A 374 5.20 1.79 9.85
CA LYS A 374 4.65 1.14 11.05
C LYS A 374 3.89 -0.14 10.72
N LEU A 375 3.18 -0.16 9.60
CA LEU A 375 2.48 -1.34 9.14
C LEU A 375 3.44 -2.49 8.80
N LEU A 376 4.54 -2.21 8.07
CA LEU A 376 5.59 -3.20 7.80
C LEU A 376 6.23 -3.72 9.11
N VAL A 377 6.49 -2.82 10.07
CA VAL A 377 7.02 -3.20 11.40
C VAL A 377 6.06 -4.15 12.13
N ARG A 378 4.76 -3.88 12.12
CA ARG A 378 3.73 -4.73 12.75
C ARG A 378 3.63 -6.10 12.09
N ILE A 379 3.73 -6.15 10.77
CA ILE A 379 3.76 -7.42 10.02
C ILE A 379 4.98 -8.24 10.43
N ASP A 380 6.17 -7.63 10.48
CA ASP A 380 7.39 -8.32 10.94
C ASP A 380 7.26 -8.85 12.38
N MET A 381 6.67 -8.06 13.28
CA MET A 381 6.38 -8.49 14.65
C MET A 381 5.43 -9.69 14.70
N LEU A 382 4.36 -9.68 13.89
CA LEU A 382 3.41 -10.78 13.82
C LEU A 382 4.07 -12.07 13.31
N CYS A 383 4.88 -11.97 12.25
CA CYS A 383 5.63 -13.11 11.71
C CYS A 383 6.52 -13.73 12.79
N LYS A 384 7.33 -12.90 13.45
CA LYS A 384 8.24 -13.32 14.53
C LYS A 384 7.51 -13.94 15.72
N ALA A 385 6.36 -13.36 16.11
CA ALA A 385 5.54 -13.89 17.18
C ALA A 385 4.90 -15.24 16.84
N SER A 386 4.66 -15.52 15.56
CA SER A 386 4.15 -16.80 15.05
C SER A 386 5.25 -17.87 14.91
N GLY A 387 6.46 -17.61 15.42
CA GLY A 387 7.62 -18.52 15.30
C GLY A 387 8.22 -18.60 13.90
N GLN A 388 7.88 -17.66 13.03
CA GLN A 388 8.31 -17.61 11.63
C GLN A 388 9.01 -16.27 11.35
N TRP A 389 9.56 -16.13 10.15
CA TRP A 389 10.24 -14.92 9.72
C TRP A 389 9.85 -14.61 8.28
N LEU A 390 10.07 -13.36 7.85
CA LEU A 390 9.84 -12.91 6.48
C LEU A 390 11.17 -12.42 5.90
N ASP A 391 11.50 -12.82 4.67
CA ASP A 391 12.70 -12.38 3.98
C ASP A 391 12.52 -10.97 3.44
N TRP A 392 12.74 -9.96 4.28
CA TRP A 392 12.57 -8.56 3.88
C TRP A 392 13.53 -8.09 2.79
N GLU A 393 14.68 -8.76 2.60
CA GLU A 393 15.54 -8.48 1.46
C GLU A 393 14.87 -8.93 0.16
N ALA A 394 14.28 -10.13 0.14
CA ALA A 394 13.52 -10.63 -1.00
C ALA A 394 12.28 -9.78 -1.25
N GLU A 395 11.53 -9.39 -0.21
CA GLU A 395 10.33 -8.56 -0.36
C GLU A 395 10.65 -7.16 -0.89
N ALA A 396 11.73 -6.53 -0.40
CA ALA A 396 12.18 -5.24 -0.92
C ALA A 396 12.69 -5.36 -2.37
N THR A 397 13.39 -6.45 -2.70
CA THR A 397 13.86 -6.75 -4.06
C THR A 397 12.67 -6.92 -5.02
N ASP A 398 11.68 -7.71 -4.63
CA ASP A 398 10.46 -7.92 -5.41
C ASP A 398 9.70 -6.62 -5.65
N ALA A 399 9.60 -5.75 -4.64
CA ALA A 399 8.99 -4.44 -4.77
C ALA A 399 9.77 -3.53 -5.75
N ILE A 400 11.10 -3.47 -5.64
CA ILE A 400 11.97 -2.69 -6.56
C ILE A 400 11.80 -3.18 -8.00
N CYS A 401 11.89 -4.49 -8.23
CA CYS A 401 11.75 -5.08 -9.56
C CYS A 401 10.34 -4.86 -10.12
N THR A 402 9.32 -4.96 -9.27
CA THR A 402 7.92 -4.72 -9.66
C THR A 402 7.70 -3.28 -10.10
N LEU A 403 8.27 -2.30 -9.39
CA LEU A 403 8.11 -0.87 -9.69
C LEU A 403 8.98 -0.42 -10.87
N PHE A 404 10.26 -0.82 -10.91
CA PHE A 404 11.28 -0.17 -11.76
C PHE A 404 11.81 -1.05 -12.91
N GLU A 405 11.45 -2.35 -12.97
CA GLU A 405 11.78 -3.25 -14.08
C GLU A 405 10.56 -3.71 -14.89
N MET A 406 9.47 -2.93 -14.87
CA MET A 406 8.24 -3.27 -15.59
C MET A 406 8.51 -3.59 -17.07
N ASN A 407 8.23 -4.86 -17.44
CA ASN A 407 8.29 -5.41 -18.80
C ASN A 407 9.67 -5.52 -19.46
N SER A 408 10.76 -5.41 -18.70
CA SER A 408 12.07 -5.75 -19.26
C SER A 408 12.15 -7.27 -19.44
N PRO A 409 12.38 -7.80 -20.67
CA PRO A 409 12.59 -9.24 -20.91
C PRO A 409 13.88 -9.77 -20.26
N SER A 410 14.59 -8.91 -19.51
CA SER A 410 15.80 -9.21 -18.80
C SER A 410 15.62 -8.96 -17.30
N ARG A 411 14.93 -9.87 -16.61
CA ARG A 411 15.25 -10.20 -15.19
C ARG A 411 16.65 -10.84 -15.11
N ARG A 412 17.63 -10.32 -15.85
CA ARG A 412 18.99 -10.85 -15.94
C ARG A 412 19.81 -10.53 -14.69
N LYS A 413 19.36 -9.55 -13.90
CA LYS A 413 20.04 -9.08 -12.70
C LYS A 413 19.52 -9.68 -11.41
N VAL A 414 18.72 -10.74 -11.52
CA VAL A 414 18.03 -11.30 -10.37
C VAL A 414 17.94 -12.80 -10.54
N GLN A 415 18.37 -13.55 -9.53
CA GLN A 415 18.31 -15.01 -9.51
C GLN A 415 17.37 -15.47 -8.41
N LYS A 416 16.67 -16.57 -8.70
CA LYS A 416 15.95 -17.31 -7.68
C LYS A 416 16.91 -18.30 -7.03
N VAL A 417 17.13 -18.15 -5.74
CA VAL A 417 18.00 -19.03 -4.96
C VAL A 417 17.14 -19.80 -3.97
N SER A 418 17.37 -21.11 -3.83
CA SER A 418 16.68 -21.91 -2.82
C SER A 418 17.06 -21.41 -1.43
N HIS A 419 16.07 -21.27 -0.55
CA HIS A 419 16.30 -20.98 0.85
C HIS A 419 15.97 -22.21 1.70
N THR A 420 16.85 -22.55 2.65
CA THR A 420 16.61 -23.59 3.65
C THR A 420 15.76 -23.03 4.80
N GLY A 421 14.49 -23.40 4.90
CA GLY A 421 13.59 -23.01 5.99
C GLY A 421 12.15 -22.75 5.55
N THR A 422 11.20 -22.89 6.48
CA THR A 422 9.79 -22.55 6.25
C THR A 422 9.56 -21.09 6.62
N GLU A 423 9.61 -20.21 5.63
CA GLU A 423 9.31 -18.77 5.77
C GLU A 423 7.81 -18.57 6.08
N PHE A 424 7.43 -17.46 6.73
CA PHE A 424 6.03 -17.08 6.97
C PHE A 424 5.21 -17.06 5.66
N SER A 425 5.86 -16.66 4.58
CA SER A 425 5.24 -16.59 3.25
C SER A 425 5.06 -17.95 2.57
N GLY A 426 5.64 -19.02 3.12
CA GLY A 426 5.71 -20.34 2.48
C GLY A 426 6.60 -20.38 1.23
N ARG A 427 7.36 -19.32 0.93
CA ARG A 427 8.29 -19.30 -0.21
C ARG A 427 9.43 -20.29 0.02
N THR A 428 9.75 -21.03 -1.03
CA THR A 428 10.90 -21.95 -1.08
C THR A 428 12.09 -21.36 -1.85
N GLN A 429 11.88 -20.20 -2.48
CA GLN A 429 12.86 -19.51 -3.32
C GLN A 429 12.87 -18.02 -2.95
N LYS A 430 14.06 -17.47 -2.75
CA LYS A 430 14.28 -16.03 -2.60
C LYS A 430 14.82 -15.41 -3.87
N VAL A 431 14.50 -14.14 -4.06
CA VAL A 431 14.85 -13.35 -5.24
C VAL A 431 15.99 -12.41 -4.82
N VAL A 432 17.18 -12.59 -5.39
CA VAL A 432 18.39 -11.81 -5.04
C VAL A 432 18.96 -11.14 -6.27
N PHE A 433 19.52 -9.94 -6.11
CA PHE A 433 20.24 -9.27 -7.21
C PHE A 433 21.51 -10.06 -7.56
N VAL A 434 21.82 -10.20 -8.86
CA VAL A 434 23.00 -10.87 -9.44
C VAL A 434 23.60 -10.06 -10.57
#